data_AF-A0A0J9XA66-F1
#
_entry.id   AF-A0A0J9XA66-F1
#
_cell.length_a   1.000
_cell.length_b   1.000
_cell.length_c   1.000
_cell.angle_alpha   90.00
_cell.angle_beta   90.00
_cell.angle_gamma   90.00
#
_symmetry.space_group_name_H-M   'P 1'
#
loop_
_entity.id
_entity.type
_entity.pdbx_description
1 polymer ?
#
loop_
_entity_poly.entity_id
_entity_poly.type
_entity_poly.pdbx_seq_one_letter_code
_entity_poly.pdbx_strand_id
1 'polypeptide(L)' 'MSVKPDFWVQPFRYMRYCAHEKPQLFFSVVIGVAGPVFAILGTPLRRSLLFDDAPPIPVTYPLPNRPREQLTGFDDE' A
#
# COMPACT_ATOMS: atom_id res chain seq x y z
N MET A 1 11.23 41.79 8.80
CA MET A 1 10.50 40.59 9.27
C MET A 1 9.80 39.98 8.04
N SER A 2 10.27 38.86 7.50
CA SER A 2 9.54 38.20 6.40
C SER A 2 8.22 37.70 6.97
N VAL A 3 7.10 38.33 6.59
CA VAL A 3 5.77 38.03 7.11
C VAL A 3 5.39 36.65 6.59
N LYS A 4 5.32 35.66 7.50
CA LYS A 4 4.80 34.33 7.16
C LYS A 4 3.38 34.50 6.59
N PRO A 5 3.06 33.97 5.39
CA PRO A 5 1.70 34.00 4.88
C PRO A 5 0.79 33.14 5.77
N ASP A 6 -0.48 33.53 5.93
CA ASP A 6 -1.43 32.74 6.72
C ASP A 6 -2.01 31.57 5.91
N PHE A 7 -2.01 30.38 6.51
CA PHE A 7 -2.50 29.15 5.86
C PHE A 7 -3.99 29.24 5.47
N TRP A 8 -4.82 29.76 6.38
CA TRP A 8 -6.28 29.82 6.20
C TRP A 8 -6.74 30.86 5.17
N VAL A 9 -5.87 31.80 4.81
CA VAL A 9 -6.19 32.88 3.84
C VAL A 9 -5.54 32.60 2.49
N GLN A 10 -4.27 32.14 2.48
CA GLN A 10 -3.49 31.91 1.26
C GLN A 10 -2.74 30.58 1.32
N PRO A 11 -3.44 29.43 1.28
CA PRO A 11 -2.84 28.11 1.50
C PRO A 11 -1.74 27.78 0.48
N PHE A 12 -1.94 28.09 -0.80
CA PHE A 12 -0.92 27.87 -1.84
C PHE A 12 0.35 28.70 -1.63
N ARG A 13 0.21 29.95 -1.17
CA ARG A 13 1.36 30.82 -0.87
C ARG A 13 2.10 30.33 0.38
N TYR A 14 1.36 29.82 1.37
CA TYR A 14 1.94 29.18 2.56
C TYR A 14 2.72 27.92 2.23
N MET A 15 2.15 27.01 1.43
CA MET A 15 2.87 25.81 0.98
C MET A 15 4.16 26.16 0.22
N ARG A 16 4.10 27.14 -0.68
CA ARG A 16 5.30 27.62 -1.40
C ARG A 16 6.34 28.19 -0.44
N TYR A 17 5.93 28.99 0.55
CA TYR A 17 6.81 29.50 1.59
C TYR A 17 7.46 28.36 2.41
N CYS A 18 6.67 27.38 2.84
CA CYS A 18 7.16 26.22 3.59
C CYS A 18 8.15 25.38 2.77
N ALA A 19 7.93 25.22 1.46
CA ALA A 19 8.84 24.49 0.59
C ALA A 19 10.23 25.14 0.48
N HIS A 20 10.31 26.47 0.46
CA HIS A 20 11.59 27.20 0.38
C HIS A 20 12.26 27.44 1.74
N GLU A 21 11.50 27.86 2.75
CA GLU A 21 12.07 28.26 4.05
C GLU A 21 12.26 27.08 5.01
N LYS A 22 11.37 26.09 4.94
CA LYS A 22 11.37 24.91 5.83
C LYS A 22 11.17 23.61 5.06
N PRO A 23 12.06 23.29 4.10
CA PRO A 23 11.90 22.13 3.22
C PRO A 23 11.76 20.82 4.00
N GLN A 24 12.47 20.67 5.12
CA GLN A 24 12.41 19.46 5.95
C GLN A 24 11.01 19.16 6.50
N LEU A 25 10.21 20.17 6.89
CA LEU A 25 8.84 19.96 7.36
C LEU A 25 7.90 19.72 6.18
N PHE A 26 8.08 20.49 5.10
CA PHE A 26 7.18 20.40 3.95
C PHE A 26 7.28 19.02 3.27
N PHE A 27 8.49 18.59 2.93
CA PHE A 27 8.68 17.33 2.21
C PHE A 27 8.45 16.09 3.09
N SER A 28 8.72 16.15 4.40
CA SER A 28 8.38 15.04 5.30
C SER A 28 6.88 14.77 5.34
N VAL A 29 6.06 15.83 5.43
CA VAL A 29 4.59 15.71 5.40
C VAL A 29 4.11 15.24 4.04
N VAL A 30 4.64 15.80 2.94
CA VAL A 30 4.23 15.41 1.58
C VAL A 30 4.53 13.94 1.31
N ILE A 31 5.73 13.46 1.65
CA ILE A 31 6.10 12.05 1.47
C ILE A 31 5.28 11.15 2.40
N GLY A 32 5.07 11.58 3.65
CA GLY A 32 4.27 10.85 4.63
C GLY A 32 2.81 10.68 4.20
N VAL A 33 2.22 11.68 3.55
CA VAL A 33 0.85 11.63 3.02
C VAL A 33 0.78 10.90 1.67
N ALA A 34 1.81 11.03 0.83
CA ALA A 34 1.83 10.38 -0.48
C ALA A 34 1.68 8.86 -0.37
N GLY A 35 2.36 8.21 0.59
CA GLY A 35 2.28 6.75 0.78
C GLY A 35 0.85 6.22 0.99
N PRO A 36 0.12 6.67 2.03
CA PRO A 36 -1.28 6.29 2.25
C PRO A 36 -2.20 6.63 1.09
N VAL A 37 -2.02 7.79 0.45
CA VAL A 37 -2.82 8.19 -0.72
C VAL A 37 -2.61 7.21 -1.88
N PHE A 38 -1.36 6.85 -2.18
CA PHE A 38 -1.04 5.85 -3.21
C PHE A 38 -1.52 4.45 -2.82
N ALA A 39 -1.50 4.08 -1.54
CA ALA A 39 -2.04 2.79 -1.10
C ALA A 39 -3.56 2.72 -1.34
N ILE A 40 -4.30 3.79 -1.05
CA ILE A 40 -5.76 3.84 -1.20
C ILE A 40 -6.17 3.93 -2.68
N LEU A 41 -5.53 4.80 -3.45
CA LEU A 41 -5.92 5.07 -4.84
C LEU A 41 -5.18 4.19 -5.85
N GLY A 42 -3.90 3.93 -5.61
CA GLY A 42 -3.04 3.18 -6.52
C GLY A 42 -3.32 1.68 -6.54
N THR A 43 -3.67 1.07 -5.40
CA THR A 43 -3.94 -0.38 -5.35
C THR A 43 -5.18 -0.81 -6.15
N PRO A 44 -6.36 -0.15 -6.08
CA PRO A 44 -7.50 -0.53 -6.92
C PRO A 44 -7.26 -0.23 -8.41
N LEU A 45 -6.54 0.85 -8.74
CA LEU A 45 -6.16 1.14 -10.13
C LEU A 45 -5.23 0.05 -10.70
N ARG A 46 -4.27 -0.42 -9.91
CA ARG A 46 -3.38 -1.53 -10.31
C ARG A 46 -4.16 -2.81 -10.59
N ARG A 47 -5.07 -3.20 -9.68
CA ARG A 47 -5.88 -4.42 -9.83
C ARG A 47 -6.82 -4.38 -11.02
N SER A 48 -7.40 -3.22 -11.31
CA SER A 48 -8.37 -3.07 -12.41
C SER A 48 -7.75 -2.94 -13.80
N LEU A 49 -6.60 -2.27 -13.92
CA LEU A 49 -6.03 -1.91 -15.23
C LEU A 49 -4.77 -2.70 -15.60
N LEU A 50 -4.05 -3.25 -14.62
CA LEU A 50 -2.73 -3.84 -14.86
C LEU A 50 -2.73 -5.34 -14.57
N PHE A 51 -2.80 -5.74 -13.29
CA PHE A 51 -2.68 -7.14 -12.89
C PHE A 51 -3.28 -7.40 -11.50
N ASP A 52 -3.76 -8.62 -11.31
CA ASP A 52 -4.31 -9.10 -10.06
C ASP A 52 -3.25 -9.40 -8.99
N ASP A 53 -3.72 -9.55 -7.75
CA ASP A 53 -2.87 -9.91 -6.62
C ASP A 53 -2.36 -11.35 -6.73
N ALA A 54 -1.18 -11.60 -6.18
CA ALA A 54 -0.61 -12.95 -6.16
C ALA A 54 -1.50 -13.90 -5.33
N PRO A 55 -1.66 -15.17 -5.77
CA PRO A 55 -2.39 -16.16 -4.99
C PRO A 55 -1.67 -16.46 -3.67
N PRO A 56 -2.41 -16.86 -2.62
CA PRO A 56 -1.81 -17.20 -1.33
C PRO A 56 -0.89 -18.42 -1.45
N ILE A 57 0.31 -18.31 -0.88
CA ILE A 57 1.28 -19.40 -0.84
C ILE A 57 0.85 -20.38 0.26
N PRO A 58 0.90 -21.71 0.01
CA PRO A 58 0.61 -22.69 1.06
C PRO A 58 1.67 -22.61 2.16
N VAL A 59 1.23 -22.28 3.38
CA VAL A 59 2.10 -22.24 4.56
C VAL A 59 2.23 -23.62 5.22
N THR A 60 1.31 -24.54 4.88
CA THR A 60 1.25 -25.90 5.42
C THR A 60 1.01 -26.90 4.30
N TYR A 61 1.20 -28.18 4.59
CA TYR A 61 0.87 -29.23 3.64
C TYR A 61 -0.61 -29.11 3.23
N PRO A 62 -0.93 -29.03 1.93
CA PRO A 62 -2.31 -28.86 1.48
C PRO A 62 -3.08 -30.17 1.67
N LEU A 63 -3.68 -30.35 2.84
CA LEU A 63 -4.58 -31.48 3.08
C LEU A 63 -5.86 -31.28 2.27
N PRO A 64 -6.26 -32.25 1.44
CA PRO A 64 -7.53 -32.18 0.74
C PRO A 64 -8.67 -32.32 1.75
N ASN A 65 -9.66 -31.43 1.69
CA ASN A 65 -10.90 -31.52 2.48
C ASN A 65 -11.84 -32.57 1.89
N ARG A 66 -11.43 -33.84 1.93
CA ARG A 66 -12.23 -34.97 1.48
C ARG A 66 -12.13 -36.15 2.46
N PRO A 67 -13.15 -37.03 2.52
CA PRO A 67 -13.05 -38.29 3.23
C PRO A 67 -11.90 -39.15 2.71
N ARG A 68 -11.41 -40.05 3.57
CA ARG A 68 -10.39 -41.03 3.18
C ARG A 68 -10.96 -41.95 2.11
N GLU A 69 -10.18 -42.18 1.07
CA GLU A 69 -10.46 -43.21 0.07
C GLU A 69 -9.60 -44.44 0.36
N GLN A 70 -10.16 -45.61 0.14
CA GLN A 70 -9.41 -46.87 0.22
C GLN A 70 -8.58 -47.02 -1.05
N LEU A 71 -7.26 -47.14 -0.89
CA LEU A 71 -6.29 -47.26 -1.97
C LEU A 71 -5.59 -48.63 -1.84
N THR A 72 -5.17 -49.20 -2.96
CA THR A 72 -4.45 -50.49 -3.04
C THR A 72 -3.20 -50.33 -3.91
N GLY A 73 -2.16 -51.15 -3.72
CA GLY A 73 -1.01 -51.24 -4.65
C GLY A 73 0.39 -51.20 -4.04
N PHE A 74 0.50 -50.98 -2.73
CA PHE A 74 1.76 -51.06 -1.96
C PHE A 74 1.52 -51.79 -0.63
N ASP A 75 0.63 -52.78 -0.63
CA ASP A 75 0.33 -53.61 0.53
C ASP A 75 1.46 -54.63 0.70
N ASP A 76 1.96 -54.82 1.94
CA ASP A 76 2.97 -55.83 2.25
C ASP A 76 2.32 -57.24 2.20
N GLU A 77 2.96 -58.21 1.55
CA GLU A 77 2.45 -59.61 1.43
C GLU A 77 2.10 -60.26 2.78
#